data_AF-A0A846AMT0-F1
#
_entry.id   AF-A0A846AMT0-F1
#
_cell.length_a   1.000
_cell.length_b   1.000
_cell.length_c   1.000
_cell.angle_alpha   90.00
_cell.angle_beta   90.00
_cell.angle_gamma   90.00
#
_symmetry.space_group_name_H-M   'P 1'
#
loop_
_entity.id
_entity.type
_entity.pdbx_description
1 polymer ?
#
loop_
_entity_poly.entity_id
_entity_poly.type
_entity_poly.pdbx_seq_one_letter_code
_entity_poly.pdbx_strand_id
1 'polypeptide(L)' 'MLSVEEIIKEALSLPNIQRSLLVEKLIESMEFDIDETIQTTWINEAKKRRNEIKNGDVLPIPGEEALAEVRRILE' A
#
# COMPACT_ATOMS: atom_id res chain seq x y z
N MET A 1 -10.01 -18.00 24.66
CA MET A 1 -9.44 -17.14 23.61
C MET A 1 -8.43 -16.25 24.30
N LEU A 2 -7.22 -16.09 23.74
CA LEU A 2 -6.24 -15.17 24.30
C LEU A 2 -6.78 -13.73 24.24
N SER A 3 -6.39 -12.89 25.19
CA SER A 3 -6.66 -11.46 25.12
C SER A 3 -5.84 -10.82 23.99
N VAL A 4 -6.25 -9.64 23.53
CA VAL A 4 -5.51 -8.89 22.51
C VAL A 4 -4.10 -8.55 23.02
N GLU A 5 -3.96 -8.22 24.29
CA GLU A 5 -2.68 -7.93 24.92
C GLU A 5 -1.76 -9.16 24.96
N GLU A 6 -2.32 -10.35 25.24
CA GLU A 6 -1.57 -11.61 25.19
C GLU A 6 -1.09 -11.92 23.78
N ILE A 7 -1.92 -11.70 22.76
CA ILE A 7 -1.56 -11.89 21.34
C ILE A 7 -0.47 -10.91 20.91
N ILE A 8 -0.58 -9.63 21.30
CA ILE A 8 0.43 -8.61 20.99
C ILE A 8 1.78 -8.98 21.61
N LYS A 9 1.77 -9.42 22.88
CA LYS A 9 2.99 -9.82 23.58
C LYS A 9 3.70 -10.97 22.86
N GLU A 10 2.96 -12.01 22.47
CA GLU A 10 3.51 -13.14 21.72
C GLU A 10 4.01 -12.71 20.33
N ALA A 11 3.25 -11.88 19.60
CA ALA A 11 3.64 -11.38 18.27
C ALA A 11 4.92 -10.52 18.31
N LEU A 12 5.11 -9.72 19.36
CA LEU A 12 6.32 -8.91 19.55
C LEU A 12 7.54 -9.75 19.93
N SER A 13 7.34 -10.93 20.53
CA SER A 13 8.43 -11.88 20.83
C SER A 13 9.01 -12.55 19.57
N LEU A 14 8.30 -12.50 18.44
CA LEU A 14 8.74 -13.12 17.20
C LEU A 14 9.97 -12.43 16.60
N PRO A 15 10.89 -13.20 15.97
CA PRO A 15 11.93 -12.66 15.09
C PRO A 15 11.33 -11.75 14.01
N ASN A 16 12.09 -10.74 13.58
CA ASN A 16 11.63 -9.70 12.66
C ASN A 16 10.93 -10.28 11.41
N ILE A 17 11.57 -11.26 10.74
CA ILE A 17 11.03 -11.91 9.53
C ILE A 17 9.66 -12.56 9.79
N GLN A 18 9.49 -13.25 10.92
CA GLN A 18 8.23 -13.92 11.26
C GLN A 18 7.15 -12.91 11.62
N ARG A 19 7.53 -11.79 12.23
CA ARG A 19 6.62 -10.68 12.52
C ARG A 19 6.11 -10.03 11.23
N SER A 20 6.98 -9.82 10.23
CA SER A 20 6.57 -9.32 8.92
C SER A 20 5.57 -10.25 8.23
N LEU A 21 5.84 -11.56 8.25
CA LEU A 21 4.92 -12.57 7.71
C LEU A 21 3.57 -12.58 8.45
N LEU A 22 3.58 -12.45 9.78
CA LEU A 22 2.36 -12.37 10.56
C LEU A 22 1.52 -11.12 10.20
N VAL A 23 2.17 -9.96 10.03
CA VAL A 23 1.50 -8.74 9.60
C VAL A 23 0.86 -8.92 8.22
N GLU A 24 1.56 -9.52 7.27
CA GLU A 24 1.02 -9.82 5.93
C GLU A 24 -0.23 -10.71 6.01
N LYS A 25 -0.19 -11.79 6.79
CA LYS A 25 -1.33 -12.70 6.96
C LYS A 25 -2.51 -12.05 7.67
N LEU A 26 -2.24 -11.18 8.65
CA LEU A 26 -3.30 -10.42 9.34
C LEU A 26 -3.97 -9.44 8.38
N ILE A 27 -3.19 -8.73 7.56
CA ILE A 27 -3.68 -7.85 6.49
C ILE A 27 -4.54 -8.66 5.50
N GLU A 28 -4.07 -9.81 5.01
CA GLU A 28 -4.85 -10.69 4.12
C GLU A 28 -6.17 -11.17 4.75
N SER A 29 -6.17 -11.41 6.07
CA SER A 29 -7.34 -11.90 6.80
C SER A 29 -8.37 -10.82 7.12
N MET A 30 -7.98 -9.55 7.00
CA MET A 30 -8.92 -8.45 7.11
C MET A 30 -9.85 -8.52 5.90
N GLU A 31 -11.14 -8.73 6.15
CA GLU A 31 -12.16 -8.30 5.21
C GLU A 31 -12.05 -6.78 5.13
N PHE A 32 -11.21 -6.31 4.22
CA PHE A 32 -11.33 -4.95 3.78
C PHE A 32 -12.68 -4.89 3.07
N ASP A 33 -13.65 -4.25 3.70
CA ASP A 33 -14.64 -3.48 2.96
C ASP A 33 -13.86 -2.39 2.21
N ILE A 34 -13.12 -2.79 1.17
CA ILE A 34 -12.59 -1.85 0.21
C ILE A 34 -13.86 -1.28 -0.38
N ASP A 35 -14.19 -0.05 0.03
CA ASP A 35 -15.29 0.68 -0.54
C ASP A 35 -15.17 0.56 -2.06
N GLU A 36 -16.14 -0.12 -2.67
CA GLU A 36 -16.11 -0.41 -4.12
C GLU A 36 -15.96 0.89 -4.93
N THR A 37 -16.42 2.01 -4.36
CA THR A 37 -16.24 3.35 -4.91
C THR A 37 -14.77 3.76 -4.92
N ILE A 38 -14.05 3.53 -3.82
CA ILE A 38 -12.61 3.81 -3.71
C ILE A 38 -11.84 2.93 -4.70
N GLN A 39 -12.14 1.62 -4.74
CA GLN A 39 -11.49 0.70 -5.66
C GLN A 39 -11.72 1.09 -7.12
N THR A 40 -12.96 1.40 -7.48
CA THR A 40 -13.33 1.84 -8.82
C THR A 40 -12.63 3.15 -9.19
N THR A 41 -12.56 4.09 -8.26
CA THR A 41 -11.89 5.39 -8.47
C THR A 41 -10.40 5.19 -8.73
N TRP A 42 -9.73 4.33 -7.97
CA TRP A 42 -8.30 4.02 -8.15
C TRP A 42 -8.04 3.34 -9.50
N ILE A 43 -8.86 2.37 -9.88
CA ILE A 43 -8.75 1.69 -11.18
C ILE A 43 -8.95 2.67 -12.33
N ASN A 44 -9.94 3.56 -12.22
CA ASN A 44 -10.22 4.57 -13.24
C ASN A 44 -9.07 5.55 -13.40
N GLU A 45 -8.52 6.06 -12.29
CA GLU A 45 -7.38 6.98 -12.32
C GLU A 45 -6.13 6.30 -12.90
N ALA A 46 -5.85 5.05 -12.52
CA ALA A 46 -4.72 4.29 -13.09
C ALA A 46 -4.85 4.10 -14.61
N LYS A 47 -6.05 3.75 -15.10
CA LYS A 47 -6.33 3.62 -16.54
C LYS A 47 -6.19 4.96 -17.26
N LYS A 48 -6.70 6.04 -16.67
CA LYS A 48 -6.60 7.40 -17.19
C LYS A 48 -5.15 7.81 -17.37
N ARG A 49 -4.32 7.76 -16.32
CA ARG A 49 -2.90 8.13 -16.38
C ARG A 49 -2.11 7.33 -17.41
N ARG A 50 -2.37 6.02 -17.48
CA ARG A 50 -1.74 5.15 -18.50
C ARG A 50 -2.10 5.62 -19.92
N ASN A 51 -3.36 5.98 -20.16
CA ASN A 51 -3.81 6.42 -21.47
C ASN A 51 -3.24 7.80 -21.81
N GLU A 52 -3.21 8.75 -20.86
CA GLU A 52 -2.60 10.07 -21.05
C GLU A 52 -1.12 9.95 -21.46
N ILE A 53 -0.36 9.05 -20.82
CA ILE A 53 1.04 8.77 -21.21
C ILE A 53 1.11 8.18 -22.61
N LYS A 54 0.25 7.19 -22.94
CA LYS A 54 0.26 6.53 -24.26
C LYS A 54 -0.14 7.46 -25.40
N ASN A 55 -1.06 8.38 -25.15
CA ASN A 55 -1.55 9.35 -26.11
C ASN A 55 -0.60 10.55 -26.25
N GLY A 56 0.33 10.73 -25.31
CA GLY A 56 1.20 11.90 -25.24
C GLY A 56 0.51 13.15 -24.69
N ASP A 57 -0.63 12.98 -24.01
CA ASP A 57 -1.37 14.07 -23.36
C ASP A 57 -0.56 14.65 -22.18
N VAL A 58 0.36 13.87 -21.62
CA VAL A 58 1.27 14.26 -20.55
C VAL A 58 2.71 13.82 -20.87
N LEU A 59 3.69 14.60 -20.40
CA LEU A 59 5.10 14.25 -20.48
C LEU A 59 5.52 13.53 -19.19
N PRO A 60 5.83 12.22 -19.23
CA PRO A 60 6.30 11.50 -18.06
C PRO A 60 7.72 11.95 -17.68
N ILE A 61 8.02 11.87 -16.38
CA ILE A 61 9.37 12.03 -15.83
C ILE A 61 9.92 10.67 -15.38
N PRO A 62 11.25 10.50 -15.26
CA PRO A 62 11.84 9.28 -14.70
C PRO A 62 11.34 8.99 -13.28
N GLY A 63 11.05 7.71 -13.00
CA GLY A 63 10.46 7.30 -11.72
C GLY A 63 11.33 7.63 -10.50
N GLU A 64 12.64 7.50 -10.63
CA GLU A 64 13.59 7.86 -9.56
C GLU A 64 13.57 9.35 -9.23
N GLU A 65 13.43 10.22 -10.24
CA GLU A 65 13.32 11.67 -10.04
C GLU A 65 12.01 12.02 -9.34
N ALA A 66 10.90 11.40 -9.76
CA ALA A 66 9.60 11.59 -9.12
C ALA A 66 9.62 11.17 -7.63
N LEU A 67 10.18 10.00 -7.33
CA LEU A 67 10.26 9.50 -5.95
C LEU A 67 11.22 10.33 -5.08
N ALA A 68 12.30 10.87 -5.67
CA ALA A 68 13.20 11.77 -4.97
C ALA A 68 12.52 13.10 -4.58
N GLU A 69 11.69 13.67 -5.47
CA GLU A 69 10.89 14.86 -5.14
C GLU A 69 9.94 14.60 -3.98
N VAL A 70 9.20 13.48 -4.00
CA VAL A 70 8.26 13.12 -2.93
C VAL A 70 8.96 13.00 -1.59
N ARG A 71 10.13 12.35 -1.56
CA ARG A 71 10.92 12.22 -0.32
C ARG A 71 11.33 13.58 0.23
N ARG A 72 11.76 14.53 -0.63
CA ARG A 72 12.09 15.89 -0.20
C ARG A 72 10.91 16.67 0.39
N ILE A 73 9.68 16.37 -0.01
CA ILE A 73 8.47 17.05 0.52
C ILE A 73 8.11 16.52 1.91
N LEU A 74 8.54 15.30 2.26
CA LEU A 74 8.25 14.65 3.54
C LEU A 74 9.32 14.91 4.63
N GLU A 75 10.42 15.57 4.26
CA GLU A 75 11.48 16.07 5.15
C GLU A 75 11.20 17.51 5.60
#